data_AF-A0A955ATP7-F1
#
_entry.id   AF-A0A955ATP7-F1
#
_cell.length_a   1.000
_cell.length_b   1.000
_cell.length_c   1.000
_cell.angle_alpha   90.00
_cell.angle_beta   90.00
_cell.angle_gamma   90.00
#
_symmetry.space_group_name_H-M   'P 1'
#
loop_
_entity.id
_entity.type
_entity.pdbx_description
1 polymer ?
#
loop_
_entity_poly.entity_id
_entity_poly.type
_entity_poly.pdbx_seq_one_letter_code
_entity_poly.pdbx_strand_id
1 'polypeptide(L)'
;GETRMPAHCPRCHRGMKLDWPYCAWCYGPGFHVGTRRQYSDVRYSGRCSNPSCERKLLMPFMRYCPWCHRKVRKKWMVPGSTDRCGNCGWGVVKAFWDHCPWCTKRL
;
A
#
# COMPACT_ATOMS: atom_id res chain seq x y z
N GLY A 1 -8.42 -11.89 -7.39
CA GLY A 1 -9.42 -11.78 -6.32
C GLY A 1 -10.02 -10.40 -6.37
N GLU A 2 -11.33 -10.31 -6.61
CA GLU A 2 -12.06 -9.04 -6.66
C GLU A 2 -11.96 -8.30 -5.32
N THR A 3 -11.84 -6.97 -5.41
CA THR A 3 -11.56 -6.11 -4.26
C THR A 3 -12.88 -5.62 -3.67
N ARG A 4 -13.06 -5.70 -2.35
CA ARG A 4 -14.23 -5.12 -1.66
C ARG A 4 -14.16 -3.58 -1.50
N MET A 5 -13.23 -2.93 -2.19
CA MET A 5 -13.05 -1.47 -2.11
C MET A 5 -14.02 -0.79 -3.09
N PRO A 6 -14.53 0.41 -2.75
CA PRO A 6 -15.53 1.10 -3.56
C PRO A 6 -15.01 1.57 -4.93
N ALA A 7 -13.69 1.64 -5.10
CA ALA A 7 -13.04 1.97 -6.37
C ALA A 7 -11.83 1.06 -6.61
N HIS A 8 -11.36 0.99 -7.86
CA HIS A 8 -10.13 0.29 -8.23
C HIS A 8 -9.27 1.14 -9.17
N CYS A 9 -7.96 0.93 -9.14
CA CYS A 9 -7.04 1.63 -10.04
C CYS A 9 -7.15 1.04 -11.45
N PRO A 10 -7.36 1.84 -12.52
CA PRO A 10 -7.46 1.32 -13.89
C PRO A 10 -6.12 0.74 -14.42
N ARG A 11 -4.99 1.07 -13.78
CA ARG A 11 -3.66 0.59 -14.20
C ARG A 11 -3.27 -0.75 -13.59
N CYS A 12 -3.59 -0.96 -12.31
CA CYS A 12 -3.14 -2.15 -11.57
C CYS A 12 -4.29 -2.98 -11.00
N HIS A 13 -5.54 -2.57 -11.24
CA HIS A 13 -6.79 -3.20 -10.81
C HIS A 13 -6.90 -3.45 -9.28
N ARG A 14 -6.02 -2.85 -8.48
CA ARG A 14 -6.05 -2.95 -7.02
C ARG A 14 -7.08 -1.98 -6.44
N GLY A 15 -7.70 -2.40 -5.35
CA GLY A 15 -8.72 -1.64 -4.65
C GLY A 15 -8.18 -0.33 -4.05
N MET A 16 -9.00 0.70 -4.09
CA MET A 16 -8.73 2.07 -3.64
C MET A 16 -9.96 2.67 -2.95
N LYS A 17 -9.73 3.61 -2.02
CA LYS A 17 -10.80 4.42 -1.42
C LYS A 17 -11.08 5.65 -2.27
N LEU A 18 -12.31 6.18 -2.18
CA LEU A 18 -12.76 7.37 -2.91
C LEU A 18 -12.10 8.68 -2.43
N ASP A 19 -11.42 8.67 -1.29
CA ASP A 19 -10.69 9.81 -0.74
C ASP A 19 -9.18 9.72 -0.97
N TRP A 20 -8.70 8.72 -1.72
CA TRP A 20 -7.30 8.63 -2.10
C TRP A 20 -7.06 9.42 -3.41
N PRO A 21 -6.30 10.53 -3.39
CA PRO A 21 -6.01 11.31 -4.59
C PRO A 21 -5.09 10.60 -5.60
N TYR A 22 -4.51 9.45 -5.23
CA TYR A 22 -3.68 8.66 -6.14
C TYR A 22 -3.59 7.18 -5.74
N CYS A 23 -3.06 6.34 -6.65
CA CYS A 23 -2.88 4.91 -6.37
C CYS A 23 -1.65 4.62 -5.50
N ALA A 24 -1.89 4.20 -4.25
CA ALA A 24 -0.85 3.80 -3.29
C ALA A 24 0.00 2.57 -3.72
N TRP A 25 -0.40 1.88 -4.79
CA TRP A 25 0.24 0.63 -5.25
C TRP A 25 1.18 0.82 -6.43
N CYS A 26 0.76 1.60 -7.42
CA CYS A 26 1.49 1.79 -8.68
C CYS A 26 1.95 3.22 -8.92
N TYR A 27 1.68 4.15 -8.00
CA TYR A 27 2.07 5.55 -8.13
C TYR A 27 1.55 6.21 -9.43
N GLY A 28 0.38 5.77 -9.90
CA GLY A 28 -0.31 6.38 -11.03
C GLY A 28 -1.38 7.37 -10.57
N PRO A 29 -1.61 8.48 -11.30
CA PRO A 29 -2.83 9.27 -11.14
C PRO A 29 -4.02 8.35 -11.46
N GLY A 30 -4.74 7.95 -10.42
CA GLY A 30 -6.09 7.39 -10.57
C GLY A 30 -7.01 8.60 -10.67
N PHE A 31 -7.81 8.69 -11.72
CA PHE A 31 -8.51 9.90 -12.14
C PHE A 31 -9.41 10.60 -11.10
N HIS A 32 -9.78 11.82 -11.48
CA HIS A 32 -10.62 12.84 -10.84
C HIS A 32 -11.96 12.36 -10.27
N VAL A 33 -12.00 12.07 -8.97
CA VAL A 33 -13.08 12.54 -8.09
C VAL A 33 -12.55 12.44 -6.67
N GLY A 34 -11.85 13.49 -6.24
CA GLY A 34 -11.47 13.66 -4.85
C GLY A 34 -12.74 13.87 -4.03
N THR A 35 -13.28 12.80 -3.46
CA THR A 35 -14.37 12.94 -2.50
C THR A 35 -13.79 13.37 -1.16
N ARG A 36 -14.36 14.39 -0.51
CA ARG A 36 -13.96 14.81 0.85
C ARG A 36 -14.42 13.84 1.94
N ARG A 37 -15.02 12.69 1.58
CA ARG A 37 -15.57 11.72 2.52
C ARG A 37 -14.45 10.97 3.23
N GLN A 38 -14.30 11.22 4.53
CA GLN A 38 -13.32 10.53 5.36
C GLN A 38 -13.93 9.21 5.85
N TYR A 39 -13.28 8.09 5.57
CA TYR A 39 -13.69 6.79 6.11
C TYR A 39 -12.82 6.44 7.33
N SER A 40 -13.43 6.23 8.50
CA SER A 40 -12.83 5.63 9.68
C SER A 40 -12.68 4.11 9.46
N ASP A 41 -11.69 3.72 8.66
CA ASP A 41 -11.43 2.31 8.38
C ASP A 41 -10.51 1.71 9.43
N VAL A 42 -10.96 0.65 10.10
CA VAL A 42 -10.22 -0.11 11.13
C VAL A 42 -8.93 -0.72 10.58
N ARG A 43 -8.77 -0.78 9.25
CA ARG A 43 -7.60 -1.39 8.57
C ARG A 43 -6.34 -0.52 8.54
N TYR A 44 -6.36 0.69 9.09
CA TYR A 44 -5.16 1.51 9.21
C TYR A 44 -4.24 1.00 10.33
N SER A 45 -3.24 0.20 9.97
CA SER A 45 -2.30 -0.42 10.93
C SER A 45 -0.87 0.16 10.88
N GLY A 46 -0.61 1.12 10.00
CA GLY A 46 0.70 1.77 9.88
C GLY A 46 0.63 3.28 9.94
N ARG A 47 1.82 3.90 10.04
CA ARG A 47 1.97 5.34 9.97
C ARG A 47 3.02 5.77 8.93
N CYS A 48 2.74 6.85 8.21
CA CYS A 48 3.68 7.51 7.32
C CYS A 48 4.75 8.23 8.14
N SER A 49 6.00 8.13 7.70
CA SER A 49 7.14 8.77 8.36
C SER A 49 7.33 10.25 8.00
N ASN A 50 6.49 10.82 7.13
CA ASN A 50 6.62 12.22 6.73
C ASN A 50 5.97 13.12 7.80
N PRO A 51 6.73 14.04 8.44
CA PRO A 51 6.19 14.91 9.48
C PRO A 51 5.08 15.84 8.97
N SER A 52 5.17 16.30 7.72
CA SER A 52 4.19 17.17 7.06
C SER A 52 3.00 16.43 6.42
N CYS A 53 2.90 15.11 6.60
CA CYS A 53 1.72 14.39 6.13
C CYS A 53 0.52 14.73 7.01
N GLU A 54 -0.59 15.14 6.40
CA GLU A 54 -1.80 15.52 7.12
C GLU A 54 -2.36 14.36 7.95
N ARG A 55 -2.68 13.22 7.31
CA ARG A 55 -3.31 12.09 8.03
C ARG A 55 -2.35 11.10 8.66
N LYS A 56 -1.16 10.91 8.10
CA LYS A 56 -0.15 9.90 8.53
C LYS A 56 -0.62 8.46 8.66
N LEU A 57 -1.88 8.10 8.47
CA LEU A 57 -2.35 6.71 8.56
C LEU A 57 -1.78 5.89 7.40
N LEU A 58 -1.73 4.57 7.44
CA LEU A 58 -1.38 3.72 6.29
C LEU A 58 -2.08 2.38 6.45
N MET A 59 -2.57 1.82 5.34
CA MET A 59 -3.02 0.43 5.30
C MET A 59 -1.83 -0.50 4.93
N PRO A 60 -1.91 -1.79 5.29
CA PRO A 60 -0.88 -2.77 4.97
C PRO A 60 -0.43 -2.76 3.51
N PHE A 61 0.85 -3.04 3.31
CA PHE A 61 1.50 -3.24 2.00
C PHE A 61 1.60 -2.00 1.09
N MET A 62 1.09 -0.84 1.51
CA MET A 62 1.19 0.40 0.73
C MET A 62 2.65 0.74 0.42
N ARG A 63 2.94 1.00 -0.86
CA ARG A 63 4.26 1.43 -1.34
C ARG A 63 4.44 2.94 -1.25
N TYR A 64 3.33 3.68 -1.33
CA TYR A 64 3.28 5.14 -1.25
C TYR A 64 2.14 5.57 -0.33
N CYS A 65 2.33 6.70 0.36
CA CYS A 65 1.41 7.26 1.34
C CYS A 65 0.24 8.05 0.69
N PRO A 66 -1.02 7.58 0.66
CA PRO A 66 -2.08 8.13 -0.21
C PRO A 66 -2.39 9.64 -0.03
N TRP A 67 -1.98 10.28 1.06
CA TRP A 67 -2.11 11.74 1.28
C TRP A 67 -0.81 12.48 0.92
N CYS A 68 0.29 11.85 1.29
CA CYS A 68 1.69 12.19 1.10
C CYS A 68 2.30 12.25 -0.30
N HIS A 69 1.92 11.24 -1.06
CA HIS A 69 2.61 10.76 -2.27
C HIS A 69 4.04 10.24 -1.99
N ARG A 70 4.58 10.45 -0.78
CA ARG A 70 5.90 9.97 -0.39
C ARG A 70 5.96 8.44 -0.32
N LYS A 71 7.07 7.88 -0.79
CA LYS A 71 7.37 6.44 -0.70
C LYS A 71 7.38 6.00 0.76
N VAL A 72 6.62 4.96 1.06
CA VAL A 72 6.51 4.38 2.40
C VAL A 72 7.77 3.59 2.70
N ARG A 73 8.45 3.95 3.79
CA ARG A 73 9.64 3.24 4.30
C ARG A 73 9.28 2.11 5.27
N LYS A 74 8.02 2.01 5.70
CA LYS A 74 7.55 0.95 6.59
C LYS A 74 7.66 -0.40 5.86
N LYS A 75 8.45 -1.31 6.42
CA LYS A 75 8.55 -2.70 5.98
C LYS A 75 7.33 -3.44 6.53
N TRP A 76 6.39 -3.79 5.66
CA TRP A 76 5.19 -4.54 6.06
C TRP A 76 5.51 -6.02 6.17
N MET A 77 5.03 -6.66 7.23
CA MET A 77 5.08 -8.12 7.37
C MET A 77 3.83 -8.74 6.73
N VAL A 78 3.97 -9.94 6.17
CA VAL A 78 2.83 -10.74 5.72
C VAL A 78 2.27 -11.46 6.95
N PRO A 79 0.98 -11.29 7.30
CA PRO A 79 0.39 -12.03 8.42
C PRO A 79 0.59 -13.54 8.27
N GLY A 80 1.00 -14.20 9.35
CA GLY A 80 1.31 -15.65 9.34
C GLY A 80 2.69 -16.00 8.77
N SER A 81 3.46 -15.02 8.29
CA SER A 81 4.84 -15.24 7.85
C SER A 81 5.82 -14.41 8.67
N THR A 82 6.90 -15.05 9.11
CA THR A 82 8.06 -14.40 9.71
C THR A 82 9.16 -14.09 8.69
N ASP A 83 9.00 -14.57 7.45
CA ASP A 83 10.00 -14.40 6.39
C ASP A 83 10.13 -12.95 5.94
N ARG A 84 11.38 -12.59 5.61
CA ARG A 84 11.73 -11.30 5.03
C ARG A 84 12.56 -11.50 3.76
N CYS A 85 12.35 -10.62 2.79
CA CYS A 85 13.23 -10.52 1.64
C CYS A 85 14.61 -10.04 2.11
N GLY A 86 15.68 -10.79 1.80
CA GLY A 86 17.05 -10.40 2.15
C GLY A 86 17.50 -9.08 1.52
N ASN A 87 16.94 -8.71 0.38
CA ASN A 87 17.31 -7.50 -0.36
C ASN A 87 16.62 -6.23 0.19
N CYS A 88 15.28 -6.23 0.32
CA CYS A 88 14.54 -5.03 0.73
C CYS A 88 14.01 -5.07 2.18
N GLY A 89 14.06 -6.22 2.84
CA GLY A 89 13.59 -6.42 4.21
C GLY A 89 12.07 -6.42 4.40
N TRP A 90 11.29 -6.41 3.32
CA TRP A 90 9.83 -6.52 3.41
C TRP A 90 9.41 -7.95 3.70
N GLY A 91 8.27 -8.13 4.36
CA GLY A 91 7.68 -9.43 4.61
C GLY A 91 7.34 -10.14 3.30
N VAL A 92 7.66 -11.42 3.24
CA VAL A 92 7.41 -12.30 2.09
C VAL A 92 6.93 -13.65 2.60
N VAL A 93 6.66 -14.61 1.70
CA VAL A 93 6.38 -15.99 2.10
C VAL A 93 7.28 -16.88 1.24
N LYS A 94 8.49 -17.20 1.72
CA LYS A 94 9.52 -17.86 0.90
C LYS A 94 9.10 -19.26 0.43
N ALA A 95 8.24 -19.91 1.22
CA ALA A 95 7.68 -21.21 0.87
C ALA A 95 6.81 -21.20 -0.40
N PHE A 96 6.27 -20.05 -0.81
CA PHE A 96 5.35 -19.95 -1.95
C PHE A 96 5.79 -18.97 -3.03
N TRP A 97 6.73 -18.07 -2.73
CA TRP A 97 7.15 -17.00 -3.65
C TRP A 97 8.62 -17.15 -4.03
N ASP A 98 8.90 -17.20 -5.33
CA ASP A 98 10.28 -17.20 -5.84
C ASP A 98 10.88 -15.79 -5.93
N HIS A 99 10.04 -14.78 -6.10
CA HIS A 99 10.42 -13.39 -6.32
C HIS A 99 9.74 -12.45 -5.33
N CYS A 100 10.47 -11.42 -4.93
CA CYS A 100 9.98 -10.39 -4.04
C CYS A 100 8.99 -9.49 -4.80
N PRO A 101 7.71 -9.41 -4.41
CA PRO A 101 6.74 -8.53 -5.08
C PRO A 101 7.02 -7.03 -4.84
N TRP A 102 7.99 -6.72 -3.97
CA TRP A 102 8.32 -5.36 -3.57
C TRP A 102 9.54 -4.80 -4.32
N CYS A 103 10.58 -5.63 -4.50
CA CYS A 103 11.84 -5.24 -5.15
C CYS A 103 12.23 -6.10 -6.36
N THR A 104 11.36 -7.05 -6.76
CA THR A 104 11.52 -7.95 -7.91
C THR A 104 12.75 -8.86 -7.91
N LYS A 105 13.57 -8.84 -6.84
CA LYS A 105 14.69 -9.76 -6.64
C LYS A 105 14.21 -11.14 -6.18
N ARG A 106 14.99 -12.17 -6.48
CA ARG A 106 14.78 -13.54 -5.98
C ARG A 106 14.85 -13.59 -4.44
N LEU A 107 14.02 -14.44 -3.83
CA LEU A 107 13.83 -14.56 -2.39
C LEU A 107 14.72 -15.60 -1.69
#